data_AF-A0A6B2C654-F1
#
_entry.id   AF-A0A6B2C654-F1
#
_cell.length_a   1.000
_cell.length_b   1.000
_cell.length_c   1.000
_cell.angle_alpha   90.00
_cell.angle_beta   90.00
_cell.angle_gamma   90.00
#
_symmetry.space_group_name_H-M   'P 1'
#
loop_
_entity.id
_entity.type
_entity.pdbx_description
1 polymer ?
#
loop_
_entity_poly.entity_id
_entity_poly.type
_entity_poly.pdbx_seq_one_letter_code
_entity_poly.pdbx_strand_id
1 'polypeptide(L)'
;MPRKQEKNIKICPSCGTIVEKPEKTWHLTSPLPDAQGRITITIMASFTCPNCGAKWKGVLSKIKVGGQEVEIEGGAKTSKLADEEKTERPGEIIELDIDDVMNE
;
A
#
# COMPACT_ATOMS: atom_id res chain seq x y z
N MET A 1 0.56 -22.85 -13.02
CA MET A 1 1.74 -22.58 -12.16
C MET A 1 1.34 -22.74 -10.70
N PRO A 2 2.07 -23.50 -9.88
CA PRO A 2 1.74 -23.64 -8.45
C PRO A 2 1.83 -22.26 -7.78
N ARG A 3 0.74 -21.83 -7.11
CA ARG A 3 0.73 -20.59 -6.31
C ARG A 3 1.72 -20.80 -5.15
N LYS A 4 2.91 -20.21 -5.27
CA LYS A 4 3.90 -20.19 -4.20
C LYS A 4 3.23 -19.54 -2.98
N GLN A 5 3.08 -20.31 -1.90
CA GLN A 5 2.49 -19.80 -0.66
C GLN A 5 3.23 -18.52 -0.25
N GLU A 6 2.47 -17.46 0.02
CA GLU A 6 2.98 -16.17 0.44
C GLU A 6 3.63 -16.33 1.81
N LYS A 7 4.96 -16.48 1.82
CA LYS A 7 5.73 -16.52 3.07
C LYS A 7 5.61 -15.15 3.75
N ASN A 8 5.27 -15.16 5.05
CA ASN A 8 5.21 -13.95 5.87
C ASN A 8 6.56 -13.22 5.87
N ILE A 9 6.65 -12.14 5.08
CA ILE A 9 7.90 -11.37 4.91
C ILE A 9 8.36 -10.68 6.19
N LYS A 10 7.46 -10.51 7.17
CA LYS A 10 7.75 -9.90 8.47
C LYS A 10 8.60 -10.80 9.39
N ILE A 11 8.72 -12.09 9.10
CA ILE A 11 9.46 -13.03 9.93
C ILE A 11 10.92 -13.06 9.49
N CYS A 12 11.84 -12.87 10.44
CA CYS A 12 13.26 -12.99 10.18
C CYS A 12 13.61 -14.41 9.73
N PRO A 13 14.27 -14.60 8.57
CA PRO A 13 14.64 -15.92 8.08
C PRO A 13 15.76 -16.59 8.89
N SER A 14 16.48 -15.83 9.72
CA SER A 14 17.61 -16.33 10.52
C SER A 14 17.17 -16.78 11.92
N CYS A 15 16.43 -15.93 12.65
CA CYS A 15 16.08 -16.19 14.06
C CYS A 15 14.58 -16.28 14.34
N GLY A 16 13.71 -16.08 13.33
CA GLY A 16 12.26 -16.16 13.49
C GLY A 16 11.59 -14.96 14.17
N THR A 17 12.35 -13.92 14.56
CA THR A 17 11.78 -12.70 15.15
C THR A 17 10.87 -11.97 14.15
N ILE A 18 9.70 -11.55 14.62
CA ILE A 18 8.73 -10.77 13.84
C ILE A 18 9.15 -9.30 13.84
N VAL A 19 9.31 -8.71 12.65
CA VAL A 19 9.63 -7.30 12.45
C VAL A 19 8.43 -6.62 11.79
N GLU A 20 7.77 -5.72 12.51
CA GLU A 20 6.55 -5.07 12.02
C GLU A 20 6.82 -3.96 11.00
N LYS A 21 7.88 -3.16 11.23
CA LYS A 21 8.20 -2.00 10.40
C LYS A 21 9.39 -2.30 9.48
N PRO A 22 9.23 -2.12 8.16
CA PRO A 22 10.36 -2.19 7.23
C PRO A 22 11.27 -0.98 7.40
N GLU A 23 12.57 -1.15 7.11
CA GLU A 23 13.55 -0.07 7.13
C GLU A 23 13.35 0.86 5.93
N LYS A 24 13.11 0.28 4.75
CA LYS A 24 12.87 1.01 3.50
C LYS A 24 11.82 0.30 2.70
N THR A 25 11.01 1.08 2.00
CA THR A 25 10.01 0.60 1.05
C THR A 25 10.23 1.28 -0.29
N TRP A 26 9.94 0.56 -1.36
CA TRP A 26 9.96 1.12 -2.71
C TRP A 26 8.88 0.47 -3.57
N HIS A 27 8.45 1.19 -4.59
CA HIS A 27 7.39 0.77 -5.49
C HIS A 27 8.00 0.25 -6.79
N LEU A 28 7.52 -0.90 -7.25
CA LEU A 28 7.82 -1.45 -8.56
C LEU A 28 6.52 -1.51 -9.36
N THR A 29 6.43 -0.69 -10.40
CA THR A 29 5.25 -0.60 -11.26
C THR A 29 5.46 -1.44 -12.52
N SER A 30 4.54 -2.35 -12.82
CA SER A 30 4.55 -3.08 -14.10
C SER A 30 4.13 -2.13 -15.23
N PRO A 31 4.97 -1.92 -16.27
CA PRO A 31 4.61 -1.03 -17.38
C PRO A 31 3.53 -1.62 -18.29
N LEU A 32 3.32 -2.94 -18.23
CA LEU A 32 2.30 -3.63 -19.01
C LEU A 32 1.00 -3.70 -18.19
N PRO A 33 -0.12 -3.18 -18.73
CA PRO A 33 -1.42 -3.35 -18.11
C PRO A 33 -1.89 -4.80 -18.24
N ASP A 34 -2.62 -5.26 -17.23
CA ASP A 34 -3.29 -6.57 -17.24
C ASP A 34 -4.41 -6.59 -18.30
N ALA A 35 -5.06 -7.75 -18.54
CA ALA A 35 -6.11 -7.91 -19.55
C ALA A 35 -7.30 -6.95 -19.35
N GLN A 36 -7.49 -6.47 -18.12
CA GLN A 36 -8.50 -5.48 -17.73
C GLN A 36 -7.98 -4.02 -17.74
N GLY A 37 -6.79 -3.75 -18.28
CA GLY A 37 -6.21 -2.39 -18.33
C GLY A 37 -5.58 -1.93 -17.01
N ARG A 38 -5.30 -2.85 -16.08
CA ARG A 38 -4.89 -2.52 -14.70
C ARG A 38 -3.38 -2.60 -14.54
N ILE A 39 -2.79 -1.59 -13.90
CA ILE A 39 -1.37 -1.51 -13.61
C ILE A 39 -1.11 -2.14 -12.25
N THR A 40 -0.17 -3.10 -12.19
CA THR A 40 0.23 -3.68 -10.90
C THR A 40 1.37 -2.87 -10.29
N ILE A 41 1.12 -2.30 -9.11
CA ILE A 41 2.11 -1.67 -8.24
C ILE A 41 2.48 -2.68 -7.15
N THR A 42 3.71 -3.15 -7.17
CA THR A 42 4.27 -4.01 -6.13
C THR A 42 5.02 -3.18 -5.12
N ILE A 43 4.58 -3.19 -3.85
CA ILE A 43 5.32 -2.57 -2.76
C ILE A 43 6.35 -3.58 -2.26
N MET A 44 7.62 -3.25 -2.46
CA MET A 44 8.74 -3.99 -1.90
C MET A 44 9.21 -3.33 -0.61
N ALA A 45 9.75 -4.15 0.27
CA ALA A 45 10.27 -3.72 1.55
C ALA A 45 11.60 -4.41 1.86
N SER A 46 12.50 -3.69 2.52
CA SER A 46 13.68 -4.25 3.18
C SER A 46 13.50 -4.21 4.69
N PHE A 47 13.86 -5.31 5.34
CA PHE A 47 13.80 -5.48 6.79
C PHE A 47 15.21 -5.71 7.33
N THR A 48 15.45 -5.20 8.52
CA THR A 48 16.65 -5.47 9.32
C THR A 48 16.20 -6.04 10.65
N CYS A 49 16.74 -7.21 11.03
CA CYS A 49 16.38 -7.84 12.30
C CYS A 49 17.01 -7.09 13.47
N PRO A 50 16.22 -6.67 14.48
CA PRO A 50 16.77 -6.06 15.69
C PRO A 50 17.49 -7.08 16.60
N ASN A 51 17.22 -8.38 16.44
CA ASN A 51 17.80 -9.44 17.28
C ASN A 51 19.14 -9.95 16.73
N CYS A 52 19.17 -10.37 15.46
CA CYS A 52 20.36 -10.99 14.85
C CYS A 52 21.06 -10.13 13.77
N GLY A 53 20.55 -8.94 13.46
CA GLY A 53 21.13 -8.06 12.43
C GLY A 53 20.95 -8.51 10.98
N ALA A 54 20.28 -9.64 10.73
CA ALA A 54 20.03 -10.13 9.38
C ALA A 54 19.20 -9.14 8.56
N LYS A 55 19.54 -8.99 7.27
CA LYS A 55 18.83 -8.11 6.33
C LYS A 55 18.18 -8.95 5.24
N TRP A 56 16.91 -8.69 4.96
CA TRP A 56 16.21 -9.36 3.86
C TRP A 56 15.25 -8.41 3.15
N LYS A 57 14.83 -8.82 1.95
CA LYS A 57 13.92 -8.05 1.09
C LYS A 57 12.77 -8.94 0.66
N GLY A 58 11.61 -8.34 0.43
CA GLY A 58 10.54 -9.01 -0.30
C GLY A 58 9.30 -8.17 -0.47
N VAL A 59 8.25 -8.82 -0.95
CA VAL A 59 6.99 -8.17 -1.33
C VAL A 59 6.14 -7.99 -0.09
N LEU A 60 5.75 -6.75 0.17
CA LEU A 60 4.86 -6.39 1.26
C LEU A 60 3.40 -6.41 0.81
N SER A 61 3.11 -5.87 -0.38
CA SER A 61 1.77 -5.90 -0.97
C SER A 61 1.83 -5.76 -2.49
N LYS A 62 0.76 -6.21 -3.14
CA LYS A 62 0.51 -5.95 -4.56
C LYS A 62 -0.82 -5.23 -4.69
N ILE A 63 -0.80 -4.10 -5.37
CA ILE A 63 -1.96 -3.25 -5.58
C ILE A 63 -2.17 -3.19 -7.09
N LYS A 64 -3.36 -3.56 -7.57
CA LYS A 64 -3.73 -3.37 -8.97
C LYS A 64 -4.55 -2.10 -9.09
N VAL A 65 -4.09 -1.18 -9.93
CA VAL A 65 -4.68 0.16 -10.11
C VAL A 65 -4.98 0.38 -11.58
N GLY A 66 -6.25 0.70 -11.90
CA GLY A 66 -6.70 0.97 -13.26
C GLY A 66 -7.95 0.15 -13.60
N GLY A 67 -8.89 0.76 -14.33
CA GLY A 67 -10.19 0.19 -14.71
C GLY A 67 -11.17 0.05 -13.54
N GLN A 68 -11.96 1.10 -13.24
CA GLN A 68 -13.11 1.19 -12.28
C GLN A 68 -13.03 0.53 -10.87
N GLU A 69 -12.03 -0.29 -10.55
CA GLU A 69 -11.91 -1.07 -9.32
C GLU A 69 -10.44 -1.20 -8.89
N VAL A 70 -10.17 -1.05 -7.58
CA VAL A 70 -8.83 -1.23 -6.98
C VAL A 70 -8.83 -2.55 -6.20
N GLU A 71 -8.05 -3.53 -6.66
CA GLU A 71 -7.89 -4.81 -5.96
C GLU A 71 -6.58 -4.83 -5.15
N ILE A 72 -6.68 -5.11 -3.85
CA ILE A 72 -5.55 -5.24 -2.93
C ILE A 72 -5.41 -6.73 -2.56
N GLU A 73 -4.38 -7.39 -3.08
CA GLU A 73 -4.05 -8.78 -2.73
C GLU A 73 -2.93 -8.75 -1.68
N GLY A 74 -3.26 -8.93 -0.39
CA GLY A 74 -2.21 -8.95 0.65
C GLY A 74 -2.60 -8.94 2.14
N GLY A 75 -3.84 -9.21 2.53
CA GLY A 75 -4.18 -9.30 3.95
C GLY A 75 -5.58 -9.82 4.23
N ALA A 76 -5.69 -11.10 4.59
CA ALA A 76 -6.85 -11.79 5.19
C ALA A 76 -8.25 -11.73 4.53
N LYS A 77 -8.56 -10.79 3.62
CA LYS A 77 -9.86 -10.69 2.94
C LYS A 77 -9.66 -10.05 1.57
N THR A 78 -10.18 -10.69 0.53
CA THR A 78 -10.36 -10.08 -0.81
C THR A 78 -11.46 -9.02 -0.68
N SER A 79 -11.10 -7.78 -0.36
CA SER A 79 -12.02 -6.66 -0.47
C SER A 79 -12.05 -6.20 -1.92
N LYS A 80 -13.07 -6.63 -2.66
CA LYS A 80 -13.52 -5.89 -3.84
C LYS A 80 -14.01 -4.54 -3.32
N LEU A 81 -13.20 -3.50 -3.42
CA LEU A 81 -13.73 -2.13 -3.33
C LEU A 81 -14.36 -1.85 -4.70
N ALA A 82 -15.60 -2.31 -4.85
CA ALA A 82 -16.51 -1.72 -5.81
C ALA A 82 -16.74 -0.27 -5.36
N ASP A 83 -16.55 0.64 -6.29
CA ASP A 83 -16.75 2.07 -6.15
C ASP A 83 -18.20 2.36 -5.70
N GLU A 84 -18.39 2.67 -4.42
CA GLU A 84 -19.39 3.64 -3.97
C GLU A 84 -18.80 4.48 -2.83
N GLU A 85 -18.90 5.80 -3.04
CA GLU A 85 -18.61 6.91 -2.13
C GLU A 85 -17.16 7.38 -1.98
N LYS A 86 -16.84 8.38 -2.81
CA LYS A 86 -16.05 9.56 -2.42
C LYS A 86 -16.16 9.85 -0.92
N THR A 87 -15.18 9.45 -0.12
CA THR A 87 -14.80 10.25 1.04
C THR A 87 -13.99 11.41 0.51
N GLU A 88 -14.69 12.46 0.07
CA GLU A 88 -14.13 13.81 0.10
C GLU A 88 -13.56 13.99 1.51
N ARG A 89 -12.25 14.21 1.59
CA ARG A 89 -11.63 14.73 2.82
C ARG A 89 -12.48 15.96 3.15
N PRO A 90 -13.15 16.07 4.31
CA PRO A 90 -13.79 17.33 4.63
C PRO A 90 -12.66 18.36 4.68
N GLY A 91 -12.55 19.15 3.61
CA GLY A 91 -11.79 20.38 3.64
C GLY A 91 -12.44 21.20 4.73
N GLU A 92 -11.65 21.63 5.70
CA GLU A 92 -12.10 22.65 6.65
C GLU A 92 -12.38 23.91 5.81
N ILE A 93 -13.67 24.14 5.53
CA ILE A 93 -14.13 25.38 4.93
C ILE A 93 -14.02 26.42 6.04
N ILE A 94 -12.97 27.21 5.97
CA ILE A 94 -12.89 28.44 6.76
C ILE A 94 -13.84 29.40 6.06
N GLU A 95 -15.03 29.58 6.62
CA GLU A 95 -15.94 30.66 6.22
C GLU A 95 -15.26 31.98 6.60
N LEU A 96 -14.73 32.67 5.60
CA LEU A 96 -14.35 34.07 5.74
C LEU A 96 -15.63 34.89 5.52
N ASP A 97 -16.21 35.42 6.59
CA ASP A 97 -17.24 36.45 6.46
C ASP A 97 -16.63 37.64 5.72
N ILE A 98 -17.31 38.06 4.65
CA ILE A 98 -16.89 39.18 3.79
C ILE A 98 -16.75 40.50 4.56
N ASP A 99 -17.32 40.58 5.77
CA ASP A 99 -17.23 41.73 6.66
C ASP A 99 -15.81 41.92 7.27
N ASP A 100 -14.94 40.90 7.28
CA ASP A 100 -13.58 40.99 7.84
C ASP A 100 -12.53 41.49 6.82
N VAL A 101 -12.88 41.62 5.54
CA VAL A 101 -11.96 42.07 4.46
C VAL A 101 -12.21 43.52 4.02
N MET A 102 -13.34 44.13 4.38
CA MET A 102 -13.71 45.48 3.91
C MET A 102 -13.64 46.58 4.98
N ASN A 103 -12.71 46.45 5.94
CA ASN A 103 -12.49 47.50 6.94
C ASN A 103 -10.99 47.83 7.12
N GLU A 104 -10.32 48.11 6.00
CA GLU A 104 -9.13 48.97 5.97
C GLU A 104 -9.33 50.12 4.98
#